data_AF-A0A6J4BZM4-F1
#
_entry.id   AF-A0A6J4BZM4-F1
#
_cell.length_a   1.000
_cell.length_b   1.000
_cell.length_c   1.000
_cell.angle_alpha   90.00
_cell.angle_beta   90.00
_cell.angle_gamma   90.00
#
_symmetry.space_group_name_H-M   'P 1'
#
loop_
_entity.id
_entity.type
_entity.pdbx_description
1 polymer ?
#
loop_
_entity_poly.entity_id
_entity_poly.type
_entity_poly.pdbx_seq_one_letter_code
_entity_poly.pdbx_strand_id
1 'polypeptide(L)'
;MEKLTRSAERYAAVRKLMADQAYRQCLMDSFNDRLRDECLNAHWFLSMTDARANIEVWRQDFNERCPHTSRYWMTPVECNAAAAAKAAE
;
A
#
# COMPACT_ATOMS: atom_id res chain seq x y z
N MET A 1 -33.96 -21.85 -10.36
CA MET A 1 -33.57 -20.60 -9.67
C MET A 1 -32.24 -20.70 -8.93
N GLU A 2 -31.93 -21.81 -8.27
CA GLU A 2 -30.69 -22.02 -7.49
C GLU A 2 -29.36 -21.93 -8.26
N LYS A 3 -29.35 -22.31 -9.55
CA LYS A 3 -28.16 -22.18 -10.42
C LYS A 3 -27.84 -20.72 -10.77
N LEU A 4 -28.85 -19.86 -10.83
CA LEU A 4 -28.71 -18.44 -11.16
C LEU A 4 -28.24 -17.64 -9.93
N THR A 5 -28.69 -17.99 -8.72
CA THR A 5 -28.21 -17.38 -7.48
C THR A 5 -26.74 -17.75 -7.20
N ARG A 6 -26.37 -19.01 -7.38
CA ARG A 6 -24.96 -19.47 -7.26
C ARG A 6 -24.03 -18.85 -8.30
N SER A 7 -24.56 -18.49 -9.47
CA SER A 7 -23.83 -17.72 -10.50
C SER A 7 -23.61 -16.27 -10.05
N ALA A 8 -24.65 -15.60 -9.55
CA ALA A 8 -24.57 -14.23 -9.05
C ALA A 8 -23.60 -14.10 -7.87
N GLU A 9 -23.61 -15.05 -6.94
CA GLU A 9 -22.67 -15.11 -5.80
C GLU A 9 -21.22 -15.27 -6.26
N ARG A 10 -20.97 -16.10 -7.28
CA ARG A 10 -19.63 -16.26 -7.87
C ARG A 10 -19.14 -14.97 -8.52
N TYR A 11 -20.00 -14.27 -9.26
CA TYR A 11 -19.64 -12.97 -9.84
C TYR A 11 -19.36 -11.91 -8.76
N ALA A 12 -20.13 -11.89 -7.67
CA ALA A 12 -19.87 -11.00 -6.54
C ALA A 12 -18.52 -11.30 -5.88
N ALA A 13 -18.18 -12.58 -5.70
CA ALA A 13 -16.89 -12.99 -5.15
C ALA A 13 -15.71 -12.59 -6.06
N VAL A 14 -15.82 -12.82 -7.38
CA VAL A 14 -14.79 -12.41 -8.34
C VAL A 14 -14.63 -10.89 -8.34
N ARG A 15 -15.73 -10.13 -8.29
CA ARG A 15 -15.67 -8.66 -8.23
C ARG A 15 -14.99 -8.16 -6.95
N LYS A 16 -15.23 -8.80 -5.80
CA LYS A 16 -14.56 -8.48 -4.53
C LYS A 16 -13.05 -8.74 -4.62
N LEU A 17 -12.65 -9.91 -5.12
CA LEU A 17 -11.23 -10.25 -5.31
C LEU A 17 -10.52 -9.27 -6.26
N MET A 18 -11.17 -8.88 -7.35
CA MET A 18 -10.61 -7.90 -8.29
C MET A 18 -10.48 -6.51 -7.65
N ALA A 19 -11.45 -6.09 -6.83
CA ALA A 19 -11.38 -4.83 -6.10
C ALA A 19 -10.24 -4.84 -5.06
N ASP A 20 -10.07 -5.93 -4.32
CA ASP A 20 -8.98 -6.09 -3.35
C ASP A 20 -7.62 -6.10 -4.05
N GLN A 21 -7.51 -6.77 -5.20
CA GLN A 21 -6.29 -6.78 -6.02
C GLN A 21 -5.97 -5.40 -6.59
N ALA A 22 -6.96 -4.70 -7.13
CA ALA A 22 -6.78 -3.35 -7.67
C ALA A 22 -6.35 -2.36 -6.59
N TYR A 23 -6.92 -2.48 -5.39
CA TYR A 23 -6.53 -1.68 -4.23
C TYR A 23 -5.07 -1.92 -3.84
N ARG A 24 -4.65 -3.19 -3.76
CA ARG A 24 -3.25 -3.56 -3.49
C ARG A 24 -2.30 -3.02 -4.55
N GLN A 25 -2.67 -3.11 -5.83
CA GLN A 25 -1.86 -2.59 -6.91
C GLN A 25 -1.71 -1.07 -6.81
N CYS A 26 -2.81 -0.34 -6.59
CA CYS A 26 -2.78 1.10 -6.41
C CYS A 26 -1.88 1.54 -5.23
N LEU A 27 -1.91 0.80 -4.11
CA LEU A 27 -1.01 1.05 -3.00
C LEU A 27 0.46 0.83 -3.38
N MET A 28 0.78 -0.29 -4.02
CA MET A 28 2.15 -0.58 -4.48
C MET A 28 2.66 0.46 -5.47
N ASP A 29 1.81 0.89 -6.40
CA ASP A 29 2.17 1.92 -7.38
C ASP A 29 2.47 3.25 -6.69
N SER A 30 1.62 3.69 -5.75
CA SER A 30 1.84 4.92 -4.99
C SER A 30 3.11 4.90 -4.12
N PHE A 31 3.46 3.73 -3.58
CA PHE A 31 4.70 3.53 -2.84
C PHE A 31 5.91 3.63 -3.75
N ASN A 32 5.87 2.96 -4.90
CA ASN A 32 6.97 2.94 -5.86
C ASN A 32 7.23 4.33 -6.45
N ASP A 33 6.19 5.10 -6.75
CA ASP A 33 6.33 6.46 -7.27
C ASP A 33 7.04 7.36 -6.26
N ARG A 34 6.62 7.32 -4.99
CA ARG A 34 7.30 8.11 -3.93
C ARG A 34 8.70 7.65 -3.61
N LEU A 35 8.96 6.34 -3.61
CA LEU A 35 10.31 5.82 -3.43
C LEU A 35 11.25 6.39 -4.52
N ARG A 36 10.77 6.48 -5.75
CA ARG A 36 11.55 7.06 -6.85
C ARG A 36 11.78 8.56 -6.64
N ASP A 37 10.73 9.32 -6.38
CA ASP A 37 10.83 10.79 -6.32
C ASP A 37 11.52 11.30 -5.05
N GLU A 38 11.23 10.72 -3.89
CA GLU A 38 11.68 11.21 -2.59
C GLU A 38 12.99 10.57 -2.11
N CYS A 39 13.29 9.33 -2.52
CA CYS A 39 14.51 8.62 -2.12
C CYS A 39 15.52 8.52 -3.25
N LEU A 40 15.18 7.81 -4.33
CA LEU A 40 16.15 7.44 -5.36
C LEU A 40 16.60 8.62 -6.24
N ASN A 41 15.70 9.54 -6.56
CA ASN A 41 16.01 10.73 -7.37
C ASN A 41 16.63 11.86 -6.54
N ALA A 42 16.39 11.87 -5.23
CA ALA A 42 16.89 12.91 -4.32
C ALA A 42 18.32 12.65 -3.82
N HIS A 43 18.80 11.41 -3.86
CA HIS A 43 20.10 11.02 -3.30
C HIS A 43 21.05 10.50 -4.38
N TRP A 44 22.31 10.94 -4.31
CA TRP A 44 23.40 10.35 -5.08
C TRP A 44 24.05 9.26 -4.23
N PHE A 45 24.05 8.02 -4.72
CA PHE A 45 24.61 6.89 -3.99
C PHE A 45 26.08 6.68 -4.33
N LEU A 46 26.93 6.60 -3.31
CA LEU A 46 28.38 6.38 -3.48
C LEU A 46 28.73 4.89 -3.54
N SER A 47 27.88 4.03 -2.99
CA SER A 47 28.04 2.57 -3.01
C SER A 47 26.72 1.84 -2.78
N MET A 48 26.71 0.52 -3.01
CA MET A 48 25.53 -0.31 -2.70
C MET A 48 25.18 -0.34 -1.20
N THR A 49 26.18 -0.23 -0.33
CA THR A 49 25.96 -0.17 1.13
C THR A 49 25.27 1.14 1.52
N ASP A 50 25.73 2.24 0.94
CA ASP A 50 25.16 3.58 1.12
C ASP A 50 23.71 3.65 0.59
N ALA A 51 23.45 3.07 -0.59
CA ALA A 51 22.10 2.97 -1.12
C ALA A 51 21.16 2.19 -0.19
N ARG A 52 21.60 1.04 0.33
CA ARG A 52 20.79 0.24 1.27
C ARG A 52 20.49 0.99 2.57
N ALA A 53 21.46 1.71 3.11
CA ALA A 53 21.27 2.51 4.32
C ALA A 53 20.26 3.64 4.10
N ASN A 54 20.40 4.40 3.01
CA ASN A 54 19.47 5.50 2.69
C ASN A 54 18.04 5.00 2.41
N ILE A 55 17.89 3.87 1.71
CA ILE A 55 16.57 3.27 1.46
C ILE A 55 15.92 2.82 2.78
N GLU A 56 16.68 2.25 3.71
CA GLU A 56 16.14 1.80 5.00
C GLU A 56 15.71 2.98 5.88
N VAL A 57 16.50 4.05 5.91
CA VAL A 57 16.12 5.30 6.59
C VAL A 57 14.85 5.89 5.97
N TRP A 58 14.78 5.97 4.64
CA TRP A 58 13.58 6.46 3.94
C TRP A 58 12.37 5.58 4.21
N ARG A 59 12.53 4.25 4.26
CA ARG A 59 11.44 3.31 4.58
C ARG A 59 10.88 3.57 5.98
N GLN A 60 11.72 3.85 6.97
CA GLN A 60 11.29 4.18 8.33
C GLN A 60 10.55 5.53 8.33
N ASP A 61 11.14 6.56 7.72
CA ASP A 61 10.53 7.88 7.61
C ASP A 61 9.18 7.86 6.86
N PHE A 62 9.05 7.05 5.80
CA PHE A 62 7.79 6.87 5.07
C PHE A 62 6.71 6.21 5.93
N ASN A 63 7.08 5.22 6.75
CA ASN A 63 6.14 4.52 7.62
C ASN A 63 5.72 5.38 8.83
N GLU A 64 6.62 6.24 9.33
CA GLU A 64 6.41 7.08 10.53
C GLU A 64 5.81 8.46 10.22
N ARG A 65 6.22 9.12 9.12
CA ARG A 65 5.93 10.53 8.82
C ARG A 65 5.09 10.75 7.57
N CYS A 66 4.17 9.86 7.23
CA CYS A 66 3.27 10.09 6.09
C CYS A 66 1.93 10.81 6.44
N PRO A 67 1.88 12.09 6.88
CA PRO A 67 0.62 12.81 6.99
C PRO A 67 0.54 14.05 6.06
N HIS A 68 0.75 13.94 4.75
CA HIS A 68 0.36 15.03 3.83
C HIS A 68 -0.38 14.60 2.54
N THR A 69 -0.39 13.31 2.20
CA THR A 69 -0.98 12.82 0.94
C THR A 69 -1.61 11.42 1.07
N SER A 70 -1.72 10.89 2.29
CA SER A 70 -2.47 9.65 2.55
C SER A 70 -3.97 9.94 2.59
N ARG A 71 -4.80 9.04 2.02
CA ARG A 71 -6.25 9.24 1.76
C ARG A 71 -7.11 9.55 3.00
N TYR A 72 -6.54 9.53 4.21
CA TYR A 72 -7.24 9.86 5.45
C TYR A 72 -6.38 10.61 6.47
N TRP A 73 -5.29 11.26 6.03
CA TRP A 73 -4.30 11.87 6.95
C TRP A 73 -3.66 10.87 7.93
N MET A 74 -3.76 9.58 7.63
CA MET A 74 -3.22 8.48 8.41
C MET A 74 -1.92 7.97 7.78
N THR A 75 -0.91 7.75 8.59
CA THR A 75 0.30 7.03 8.20
C THR A 75 -0.04 5.60 7.75
N PRO A 76 0.79 4.95 6.92
CA PRO A 76 0.60 3.54 6.55
C PRO A 76 0.47 2.61 7.76
N VAL A 77 1.17 2.91 8.86
CA VAL A 77 1.10 2.16 10.13
C VAL A 77 -0.29 2.30 10.76
N GLU A 78 -0.83 3.51 10.84
CA GLU A 78 -2.19 3.76 11.36
C GLU A 78 -3.26 3.12 10.48
N CYS A 79 -3.09 3.15 9.15
CA CYS A 79 -4.00 2.48 8.22
C CYS A 79 -3.98 0.95 8.43
N ASN A 80 -2.80 0.35 8.62
CA ASN A 80 -2.67 -1.08 8.90
C ASN A 80 -3.26 -1.44 10.28
N ALA A 81 -3.05 -0.61 11.30
CA ALA A 81 -3.64 -0.79 12.62
C ALA A 81 -5.18 -0.68 12.58
N ALA A 82 -5.73 0.29 11.84
CA ALA A 82 -7.17 0.45 11.66
C ALA A 82 -7.79 -0.71 10.85
N ALA A 83 -7.09 -1.22 9.84
CA ALA A 83 -7.52 -2.41 9.10
C ALA A 83 -7.50 -3.67 9.97
N ALA A 84 -6.49 -3.83 10.82
CA ALA A 84 -6.41 -4.93 11.77
C ALA A 84 -7.53 -4.86 12.83
N ALA A 85 -7.85 -3.65 13.32
CA ALA A 85 -8.97 -3.45 14.26
C ALA A 85 -10.32 -3.80 13.61
N LYS A 86 -10.56 -3.40 12.36
CA LYS A 86 -11.77 -3.78 11.60
C LYS A 86 -11.86 -5.26 11.24
N ALA A 87 -10.74 -5.98 11.20
CA ALA A 87 -10.72 -7.42 10.94
C ALA A 87 -10.94 -8.25 12.22
N ALA A 88 -10.81 -7.64 13.40
CA ALA A 88 -11.03 -8.26 14.70
C ALA A 88 -12.47 -8.05 15.25
N GLU A 89 -13.26 -7.20 14.59
CA GLU A 89 -14.70 -6.97 14.83
C GLU A 89 -15.55 -7.85 13.90
#